data_AF-A0A2D7J204-F1
#
_entry.id   AF-A0A2D7J204-F1
#
_cell.length_a   1.000
_cell.length_b   1.000
_cell.length_c   1.000
_cell.angle_alpha   90.00
_cell.angle_beta   90.00
_cell.angle_gamma   90.00
#
_symmetry.space_group_name_H-M   'P 1'
#
loop_
_entity.id
_entity.type
_entity.pdbx_description
1 polymer ?
#
loop_
_entity_poly.entity_id
_entity_poly.type
_entity_poly.pdbx_seq_one_letter_code
_entity_poly.pdbx_strand_id
1 'polypeptide(L)'
;MFREKSLPMVYGGMVFLLSACATAANGGSDDRSSASGVEQYAEDPRLGEEVSRMCFASSVDSFSMPTDDSVVLRVSPSREYLVETQACFDLDHAQSIALDTASGCATRGDRLLVSDSAFGLSSVNGRAPQRCLITGIYEWDRDAEAETAEEADEE
;
A
#
# COMPACT_ATOMS: atom_id res chain seq x y z
N MET A 1 48.67 -30.86 -61.40
CA MET A 1 47.52 -29.94 -61.58
C MET A 1 47.21 -29.32 -60.23
N PHE A 2 47.38 -27.99 -60.12
CA PHE A 2 46.90 -27.11 -59.04
C PHE A 2 45.35 -27.18 -58.98
N ARG A 3 44.61 -26.88 -57.91
CA ARG A 3 44.70 -25.72 -57.00
C ARG A 3 43.63 -25.86 -55.90
N GLU A 4 43.99 -25.61 -54.65
CA GLU A 4 43.08 -25.21 -53.57
C GLU A 4 42.39 -23.88 -53.88
N LYS A 5 41.13 -23.68 -53.44
CA LYS A 5 40.70 -22.44 -52.77
C LYS A 5 39.27 -22.48 -52.20
N SER A 6 39.18 -21.79 -51.08
CA SER A 6 38.09 -21.59 -50.13
C SER A 6 36.77 -21.02 -50.66
N LEU A 7 35.73 -21.23 -49.82
CA LEU A 7 34.34 -20.75 -49.80
C LEU A 7 34.10 -19.30 -50.30
N PRO A 8 32.85 -18.97 -50.70
CA PRO A 8 32.08 -18.13 -49.80
C PRO A 8 30.59 -18.49 -49.63
N MET A 9 30.18 -18.32 -48.37
CA MET A 9 28.87 -18.05 -47.80
C MET A 9 27.99 -17.11 -48.64
N VAL A 10 26.76 -17.52 -48.96
CA VAL A 10 25.62 -16.65 -49.34
C VAL A 10 24.37 -17.25 -48.68
N TYR A 11 23.99 -16.76 -47.50
CA TYR A 11 22.91 -15.77 -47.29
C TYR A 11 21.54 -16.22 -47.84
N GLY A 12 20.73 -16.79 -46.94
CA GLY A 12 19.28 -16.98 -47.11
C GLY A 12 18.59 -16.63 -45.79
N GLY A 13 18.73 -15.39 -45.34
CA GLY A 13 18.04 -14.88 -44.15
C GLY A 13 16.55 -14.75 -44.43
N MET A 14 15.74 -15.61 -43.81
CA MET A 14 14.29 -15.43 -43.75
C MET A 14 14.00 -14.42 -42.63
N VAL A 15 13.93 -13.14 -43.02
CA VAL A 15 13.50 -12.05 -42.16
C VAL A 15 11.99 -12.20 -41.94
N PHE A 16 11.60 -12.62 -40.74
CA PHE A 16 10.22 -12.50 -40.28
C PHE A 16 9.92 -11.01 -40.04
N LEU A 17 9.04 -10.47 -40.87
CA LEU A 17 8.54 -9.10 -40.81
C LEU A 17 7.50 -8.97 -39.69
N LEU A 18 7.83 -8.13 -38.72
CA LEU A 18 6.97 -7.11 -38.09
C LEU A 18 5.58 -7.52 -37.56
N SER A 19 5.52 -7.65 -36.24
CA SER A 19 4.40 -7.08 -35.47
C SER A 19 4.96 -6.36 -34.25
N ALA A 20 5.51 -5.17 -34.49
CA ALA A 20 5.75 -4.21 -33.43
C ALA A 20 4.39 -3.60 -33.06
N CYS A 21 3.81 -4.00 -31.92
CA CYS A 21 2.88 -3.12 -31.22
C CYS A 21 3.70 -1.95 -30.66
N ALA A 22 3.99 -1.00 -31.53
CA ALA A 22 4.33 0.36 -31.14
C ALA A 22 3.05 1.01 -30.61
N THR A 23 2.73 0.77 -29.34
CA THR A 23 1.91 1.72 -28.59
C THR A 23 2.79 2.93 -28.36
N ALA A 24 2.44 3.99 -29.08
CA ALA A 24 3.03 5.31 -28.97
C ALA A 24 2.99 5.79 -27.52
N ALA A 25 4.11 6.37 -27.13
CA ALA A 25 4.20 7.35 -26.08
C ALA A 25 3.08 8.41 -26.22
N ASN A 26 2.03 8.27 -25.42
CA ASN A 26 1.45 9.38 -24.70
C ASN A 26 2.01 9.19 -23.28
N GLY A 27 3.00 9.94 -22.83
CA GLY A 27 2.84 11.36 -22.56
C GLY A 27 2.16 11.50 -21.20
N GLY A 28 2.94 11.42 -20.12
CA GLY A 28 2.51 11.69 -18.74
C GLY A 28 2.70 10.49 -17.80
N SER A 29 3.92 10.27 -17.32
CA SER A 29 4.13 9.47 -16.10
C SER A 29 4.99 10.26 -15.10
N ASP A 30 4.74 11.57 -15.05
CA ASP A 30 5.15 12.44 -13.94
C ASP A 30 3.97 12.62 -12.95
N ASP A 31 3.19 11.56 -12.71
CA ASP A 31 2.04 11.57 -11.78
C ASP A 31 2.11 10.47 -10.71
N ARG A 32 3.15 9.61 -10.73
CA ARG A 32 3.43 8.65 -9.64
C ARG A 32 4.07 9.30 -8.41
N SER A 33 4.38 10.59 -8.47
CA SER A 33 5.04 11.32 -7.39
C SER A 33 4.07 11.99 -6.40
N SER A 34 2.78 11.66 -6.45
CA SER A 34 1.79 12.24 -5.52
C SER A 34 0.64 11.31 -5.13
N ALA A 35 0.77 9.99 -5.35
CA ALA A 35 -0.22 9.06 -4.83
C ALA A 35 -0.26 9.15 -3.30
N SER A 36 -1.41 9.56 -2.76
CA SER A 36 -1.69 9.73 -1.33
C SER A 36 -2.82 8.78 -0.91
N GLY A 37 -2.88 8.43 0.36
CA GLY A 37 -3.98 7.65 0.90
C GLY A 37 -3.96 6.21 0.45
N VAL A 38 -5.12 5.67 0.10
CA VAL A 38 -5.23 4.30 -0.42
C VAL A 38 -4.60 4.13 -1.80
N GLU A 39 -4.51 5.19 -2.61
CA GLU A 39 -4.04 5.12 -4.00
C GLU A 39 -2.59 4.63 -4.11
N GLN A 40 -1.77 4.88 -3.08
CA GLN A 40 -0.39 4.40 -3.02
C GLN A 40 -0.28 2.87 -2.84
N TYR A 41 -1.37 2.22 -2.43
CA TYR A 41 -1.46 0.77 -2.24
C TYR A 41 -2.26 0.08 -3.35
N ALA A 42 -2.66 0.78 -4.41
CA ALA A 42 -3.51 0.22 -5.46
C ALA A 42 -2.92 -1.01 -6.18
N GLU A 43 -1.59 -1.15 -6.17
CA GLU A 43 -0.85 -2.30 -6.73
C GLU A 43 -0.38 -3.29 -5.64
N ASP A 44 -0.71 -3.05 -4.36
CA ASP A 44 -0.30 -3.90 -3.24
C ASP A 44 -1.27 -5.10 -3.09
N PRO A 45 -0.78 -6.35 -3.17
CA PRO A 45 -1.63 -7.54 -3.07
C PRO A 45 -2.31 -7.69 -1.70
N ARG A 46 -1.82 -7.00 -0.68
CA ARG A 46 -2.38 -7.02 0.68
C ARG A 46 -3.60 -6.13 0.83
N LEU A 47 -3.80 -5.19 -0.11
CA LEU A 47 -4.95 -4.29 -0.08
C LEU A 47 -6.21 -5.04 -0.53
N GLY A 48 -7.19 -5.12 0.36
CA GLY A 48 -8.50 -5.70 0.09
C GLY A 48 -9.58 -4.66 -0.25
N GLU A 49 -10.84 -5.08 -0.09
CA GLU A 49 -12.01 -4.26 -0.41
C GLU A 49 -12.24 -3.13 0.60
N GLU A 50 -12.92 -2.06 0.17
CA GLU A 50 -13.39 -1.00 1.06
C GLU A 50 -14.53 -1.52 1.94
N VAL A 51 -14.41 -1.33 3.26
CA VAL A 51 -15.41 -1.71 4.24
C VAL A 51 -16.04 -0.49 4.91
N SER A 52 -17.30 -0.62 5.31
CA SER A 52 -18.04 0.48 5.96
C SER A 52 -17.61 0.76 7.41
N ARG A 53 -17.02 -0.24 8.08
CA ARG A 53 -16.67 -0.17 9.50
C ARG A 53 -15.56 -1.15 9.86
N MET A 54 -14.73 -0.76 10.82
CA MET A 54 -13.79 -1.64 11.53
C MET A 54 -14.23 -1.79 12.98
N CYS A 55 -14.19 -3.00 13.51
CA CYS A 55 -14.66 -3.31 14.87
C CYS A 55 -13.57 -3.95 15.71
N PHE A 56 -13.43 -3.44 16.93
CA PHE A 56 -12.40 -3.81 17.90
C PHE A 56 -13.03 -4.58 19.04
N ALA A 57 -12.27 -5.49 19.64
CA ALA A 57 -12.73 -6.17 20.86
C ALA A 57 -12.73 -5.21 22.06
N SER A 58 -11.69 -4.36 22.17
CA SER A 58 -11.51 -3.41 23.27
C SER A 58 -10.87 -2.10 22.79
N SER A 59 -9.74 -2.20 22.09
CA SER A 59 -8.97 -1.07 21.54
C SER A 59 -8.25 -1.50 20.27
N VAL A 60 -7.57 -0.55 19.61
CA VAL A 60 -6.52 -0.87 18.65
C VAL A 60 -5.46 -1.71 19.37
N ASP A 61 -5.09 -2.86 18.79
CA ASP A 61 -4.05 -3.73 19.34
C ASP A 61 -2.66 -3.16 19.01
N SER A 62 -2.46 -2.82 17.75
CA SER A 62 -1.21 -2.23 17.24
C SER A 62 -1.44 -1.57 15.89
N PHE A 63 -0.48 -0.77 15.44
CA PHE A 63 -0.50 -0.10 14.15
C PHE A 63 0.84 -0.26 13.42
N SER A 64 0.83 -0.13 12.10
CA SER A 64 2.01 -0.26 11.25
C SER A 64 1.88 0.56 9.98
N MET A 65 3.03 0.81 9.32
CA MET A 65 3.13 1.55 8.06
C MET A 65 2.39 2.90 8.11
N PRO A 66 2.63 3.74 9.13
CA PRO A 66 2.05 5.07 9.12
C PRO A 66 2.70 5.90 8.00
N THR A 67 1.87 6.58 7.23
CA THR A 67 2.26 7.63 6.29
C THR A 67 1.55 8.93 6.68
N ASP A 68 1.67 10.00 5.90
CA ASP A 68 1.03 11.28 6.20
C ASP A 68 -0.51 11.17 6.34
N ASP A 69 -1.13 10.27 5.60
CA ASP A 69 -2.60 10.18 5.46
C ASP A 69 -3.16 8.75 5.59
N SER A 70 -2.33 7.73 5.73
CA SER A 70 -2.81 6.36 5.90
C SER A 70 -2.02 5.56 6.94
N VAL A 71 -2.68 4.59 7.57
CA VAL A 71 -2.06 3.69 8.56
C VAL A 71 -2.76 2.35 8.57
N VAL A 72 -2.02 1.26 8.75
CA VAL A 72 -2.60 -0.07 8.99
C VAL A 72 -2.85 -0.26 10.48
N LEU A 73 -4.10 -0.54 10.84
CA LEU A 73 -4.53 -0.80 12.21
C LEU A 73 -4.88 -2.27 12.38
N ARG A 74 -4.26 -2.92 13.36
CA ARG A 74 -4.61 -4.25 13.81
C ARG A 74 -5.65 -4.16 14.91
N VAL A 75 -6.79 -4.81 14.70
CA VAL A 75 -7.95 -4.77 15.61
C VAL A 75 -8.13 -6.08 16.39
N SER A 76 -7.57 -7.15 15.83
CA SER A 76 -7.48 -8.48 16.44
C SER A 76 -6.34 -9.27 15.75
N PRO A 77 -5.87 -10.40 16.30
CA PRO A 77 -4.78 -11.18 15.70
C PRO A 77 -4.99 -11.61 14.24
N SER A 78 -6.25 -11.69 13.80
CA SER A 78 -6.63 -12.13 12.45
C SER A 78 -7.30 -11.04 11.61
N ARG A 79 -7.33 -9.77 12.07
CA ARG A 79 -8.00 -8.69 11.35
C ARG A 79 -7.18 -7.42 11.41
N GLU A 80 -6.78 -6.97 10.23
CA GLU A 80 -6.06 -5.73 9.99
C GLU A 80 -6.83 -4.91 8.96
N TYR A 81 -6.74 -3.58 9.07
CA TYR A 81 -7.38 -2.65 8.17
C TYR A 81 -6.43 -1.54 7.79
N LEU A 82 -6.34 -1.20 6.51
CA LEU A 82 -5.75 0.06 6.08
C LEU A 82 -6.78 1.16 6.28
N VAL A 83 -6.40 2.20 7.03
CA VAL A 83 -7.26 3.33 7.34
C VAL A 83 -6.69 4.57 6.68
N GLU A 84 -7.51 5.18 5.84
CA GLU A 84 -7.21 6.48 5.25
C GLU A 84 -7.76 7.59 6.14
N THR A 85 -6.97 8.64 6.30
CA THR A 85 -7.25 9.76 7.16
C THR A 85 -7.00 11.10 6.46
N GLN A 86 -7.67 12.13 6.96
CA GLN A 86 -7.43 13.51 6.57
C GLN A 86 -7.25 14.41 7.78
N ALA A 87 -6.65 15.59 7.56
CA ALA A 87 -6.32 16.56 8.60
C ALA A 87 -5.43 15.98 9.72
N CYS A 88 -4.58 15.01 9.36
CA CYS A 88 -3.47 14.52 10.16
C CYS A 88 -2.20 15.19 9.61
N PHE A 89 -1.38 15.81 10.47
CA PHE A 89 -0.18 16.51 10.00
C PHE A 89 1.11 15.73 10.28
N ASP A 90 1.09 14.82 11.24
CA ASP A 90 2.27 14.09 11.71
C ASP A 90 1.92 12.61 11.98
N LEU A 91 1.12 11.98 11.11
CA LEU A 91 0.72 10.58 11.28
C LEU A 91 1.91 9.62 11.13
N ASP A 92 2.85 9.92 10.22
CA ASP A 92 4.05 9.12 9.99
C ASP A 92 4.98 9.09 11.22
N HIS A 93 4.90 10.11 12.07
CA HIS A 93 5.62 10.23 13.34
C HIS A 93 4.85 9.68 14.56
N ALA A 94 3.71 9.01 14.33
CA ALA A 94 2.87 8.50 15.41
C ALA A 94 3.60 7.46 16.26
N GLN A 95 3.63 7.71 17.58
CA GLN A 95 4.12 6.77 18.60
C GLN A 95 2.97 6.18 19.42
N SER A 96 1.76 6.73 19.29
CA SER A 96 0.53 6.21 19.90
C SER A 96 -0.69 6.58 19.08
N ILE A 97 -1.59 5.61 18.93
CA ILE A 97 -2.84 5.74 18.18
C ILE A 97 -4.00 5.16 19.00
N ALA A 98 -5.13 5.86 19.03
CA ALA A 98 -6.41 5.27 19.42
C ALA A 98 -7.55 5.85 18.59
N LEU A 99 -8.78 5.46 18.92
CA LEU A 99 -9.98 5.92 18.24
C LEU A 99 -10.85 6.74 19.20
N ASP A 100 -11.39 7.83 18.67
CA ASP A 100 -12.37 8.68 19.33
C ASP A 100 -13.78 8.21 18.96
N THR A 101 -14.13 6.99 19.38
CA THR A 101 -15.46 6.40 19.18
C THR A 101 -16.03 5.96 20.53
N ALA A 102 -17.33 6.22 20.73
CA ALA A 102 -18.05 5.75 21.90
C ALA A 102 -18.49 4.28 21.78
N SER A 103 -18.32 3.67 20.60
CA SER A 103 -18.74 2.30 20.31
C SER A 103 -17.54 1.40 20.06
N GLY A 104 -17.73 0.08 20.10
CA GLY A 104 -16.67 -0.88 19.77
C GLY A 104 -16.25 -0.89 18.29
N CYS A 105 -16.76 0.03 17.47
CA CYS A 105 -16.43 0.12 16.06
C CYS A 105 -16.20 1.58 15.63
N ALA A 106 -15.39 1.73 14.59
CA ALA A 106 -15.14 3.00 13.92
C ALA A 106 -15.61 2.91 12.47
N THR A 107 -16.07 4.04 11.97
CA THR A 107 -16.63 4.24 10.64
C THR A 107 -16.02 5.47 10.00
N ARG A 108 -16.25 5.64 8.71
CA ARG A 108 -15.96 6.90 8.01
C ARG A 108 -16.64 8.06 8.76
N GLY A 109 -15.87 9.10 9.06
CA GLY A 109 -16.32 10.28 9.82
C GLY A 109 -15.95 10.25 11.31
N ASP A 110 -15.56 9.09 11.85
CA ASP A 110 -14.96 9.01 13.18
C ASP A 110 -13.52 9.56 13.15
N ARG A 111 -12.91 9.72 14.34
CA ARG A 111 -11.58 10.30 14.46
C ARG A 111 -10.58 9.34 15.05
N LEU A 112 -9.39 9.33 14.46
CA LEU A 112 -8.19 8.75 15.02
C LEU A 112 -7.53 9.78 15.95
N LEU A 113 -7.12 9.33 17.13
CA LEU A 113 -6.33 10.11 18.08
C LEU A 113 -4.87 9.70 17.92
N VAL A 114 -4.03 10.65 17.51
CA VAL A 114 -2.62 10.40 17.18
C VAL A 114 -1.72 11.24 18.09
N SER A 115 -0.66 10.62 18.60
CA SER A 115 0.34 11.25 19.45
C SER A 115 1.74 10.83 19.03
N ASP A 116 2.66 11.78 18.96
CA ASP A 116 4.10 11.57 18.76
C ASP A 116 4.81 11.13 20.06
N SER A 117 4.07 10.96 21.16
CA SER A 117 4.62 10.53 22.44
C SER A 117 4.48 9.03 22.69
N ALA A 118 5.60 8.39 23.10
CA ALA A 118 5.60 7.01 23.57
C ALA A 118 4.88 6.80 24.92
N PHE A 119 4.50 7.89 25.61
CA PHE A 119 3.77 7.86 26.88
C PHE A 119 2.25 7.87 26.68
N GLY A 120 1.77 7.67 25.44
CA GLY A 120 0.36 7.52 25.11
C GLY A 120 -0.31 8.81 24.65
N LEU A 121 -1.66 8.81 24.73
CA LEU A 121 -2.52 9.93 24.34
C LEU A 121 -2.71 10.98 25.45
N SER A 122 -1.97 10.85 26.54
CA SER A 122 -1.96 11.86 27.59
C SER A 122 -1.26 13.11 27.08
N SER A 123 -1.70 14.29 27.55
CA SER A 123 -1.06 15.56 27.18
C SER A 123 0.27 15.73 27.90
N VAL A 124 1.27 14.94 27.48
CA VAL A 124 2.64 15.07 27.97
C VAL A 124 3.19 16.29 27.25
N ASN A 125 3.40 17.39 27.98
CA ASN A 125 3.81 18.71 27.49
C ASN A 125 2.70 19.66 27.00
N GLY A 126 1.43 19.41 27.35
CA GLY A 126 0.33 20.34 27.01
C GLY A 126 -0.09 20.32 25.53
N ARG A 127 0.45 19.38 24.73
CA ARG A 127 -0.04 19.07 23.38
C ARG A 127 -1.17 18.05 23.51
N ALA A 128 -2.36 18.37 23.01
CA ALA A 128 -3.43 17.38 22.89
C ALA A 128 -3.11 16.44 21.71
N PRO A 129 -3.57 15.18 21.74
CA PRO A 129 -3.49 14.30 20.57
C PRO A 129 -4.09 14.97 19.34
N GLN A 130 -3.47 14.75 18.19
CA GLN A 130 -4.03 15.11 16.90
C GLN A 130 -5.30 14.29 16.66
N ARG A 131 -6.24 14.89 15.92
CA ARG A 131 -7.58 14.35 15.68
C ARG A 131 -7.78 14.23 14.18
N CYS A 132 -7.51 13.05 13.66
CA CYS A 132 -7.46 12.78 12.23
C CYS A 132 -8.78 12.16 11.78
N LEU A 133 -9.40 12.72 10.75
CA LEU A 133 -10.71 12.28 10.27
C LEU A 133 -10.56 11.02 9.44
N ILE A 134 -11.29 9.96 9.74
CA ILE A 134 -11.28 8.74 8.94
C ILE A 134 -12.09 8.96 7.66
N THR A 135 -11.46 8.78 6.51
CA THR A 135 -12.08 8.94 5.18
C THR A 135 -12.27 7.62 4.45
N GLY A 136 -11.46 6.61 4.75
CA GLY A 136 -11.54 5.29 4.13
C GLY A 136 -11.13 4.19 5.09
N ILE A 137 -11.68 3.00 4.90
CA ILE A 137 -11.32 1.79 5.66
C ILE A 137 -11.31 0.65 4.65
N TYR A 138 -10.20 -0.06 4.55
CA TYR A 138 -9.97 -1.14 3.60
C TYR A 138 -9.47 -2.37 4.35
N GLU A 139 -9.86 -3.56 3.90
CA GLU A 139 -9.29 -4.79 4.46
C GLU A 139 -7.79 -4.86 4.16
N TRP A 140 -7.04 -5.46 5.07
CA TRP A 140 -5.60 -5.65 4.91
C TRP A 140 -5.23 -7.09 5.23
N ASP A 141 -4.70 -7.80 4.23
CA ASP A 141 -4.20 -9.17 4.36
C ASP A 141 -2.67 -9.16 4.36
N ARG A 142 -2.06 -9.27 5.53
CA ARG A 142 -0.60 -9.26 5.68
C ARG A 142 0.08 -10.45 4.96
N ASP A 143 -0.62 -11.55 4.77
CA ASP A 143 -0.03 -12.81 4.32
C ASP A 143 -0.17 -13.01 2.80
N ALA A 144 -0.90 -12.13 2.09
CA ALA A 144 -1.12 -12.20 0.64
C ALA A 144 0.18 -12.16 -0.22
N GLU A 145 1.27 -11.57 0.29
CA GLU A 145 2.57 -11.60 -0.40
C GLU A 145 3.24 -12.98 -0.34
N ALA A 146 2.95 -13.79 0.69
CA ALA A 146 3.56 -15.10 0.87
C ALA A 146 3.02 -16.13 -0.13
N GLU A 147 1.73 -16.05 -0.47
CA GLU A 147 1.07 -17.00 -1.37
C GLU A 147 1.54 -16.86 -2.83
N THR A 148 1.93 -15.65 -3.26
CA THR A 148 2.41 -15.40 -4.63
C THR A 148 3.80 -16.01 -4.90
N ALA A 149 4.59 -16.27 -3.85
CA ALA A 149 5.94 -16.83 -3.98
C ALA A 149 5.97 -18.37 -3.99
N GLU A 150 4.97 -19.03 -3.43
CA GLU A 150 4.94 -20.50 -3.34
C GLU A 150 4.27 -21.18 -4.56
N GLU A 151 3.47 -20.46 -5.36
CA GLU A 151 2.87 -21.01 -6.59
C GLU A 151 3.78 -20.95 -7.84
N ALA A 152 4.96 -20.34 -7.74
CA ALA A 152 5.88 -20.16 -8.87
C ALA A 152 7.01 -21.21 -8.97
N ASP A 153 7.07 -22.19 -8.06
CA ASP A 153 8.13 -23.21 -7.97
C ASP A 153 7.55 -24.65 -8.00
N GLU A 154 6.58 -24.91 -8.89
CA GLU A 154 6.14 -26.27 -9.23
C GLU A 154 5.94 -26.42 -10.76
N GLU A 155 7.02 -26.37 -11.55
CA GLU A 155 7.08 -26.96 -12.91
C GLU A 155 8.34 -27.79 -13.15
#